data_AF-A0A1X7VPU4-F1
#
_entry.id   AF-A0A1X7VPU4-F1
#
_cell.length_a   1.000
_cell.length_b   1.000
_cell.length_c   1.000
_cell.angle_alpha   90.00
_cell.angle_beta   90.00
_cell.angle_gamma   90.00
#
_symmetry.space_group_name_H-M   'P 1'
#
loop_
_entity.id
_entity.type
_entity.pdbx_description
1 polymer ?
#
loop_
_entity_poly.entity_id
_entity_poly.type
_entity_poly.pdbx_seq_one_letter_code
_entity_poly.pdbx_strand_id
1 'polypeptide(L)'
;MVSIASQHSQSAKVNLTIMKSYCICVLFLSSFFFLGTVEGGPLHASCQLKWTWSTNCTTVSTAILAQIAKWTSNTCPPNTELCGYKLKSNTTKEITATHTTPVHHYVDDLKMDFTDDGGMCTVDGYSKSEVWYAVLDDGTNYCNLHNLVTGAGLDKMYSFNEATSDDNCTQYSSANCDKY
;
A
#
# COMPACT_ATOMS: atom_id res chain seq x y z
N MET A 1 37.57 -49.27 58.52
CA MET A 1 37.58 -47.87 58.07
C MET A 1 37.28 -47.85 56.58
N VAL A 2 36.05 -47.48 56.17
CA VAL A 2 35.74 -47.16 54.77
C VAL A 2 34.96 -45.86 54.79
N SER A 3 35.47 -44.89 54.03
CA SER A 3 35.11 -43.47 54.07
C SER A 3 33.82 -43.20 53.30
N ILE A 4 32.79 -42.71 54.01
CA ILE A 4 31.53 -42.22 53.44
C ILE A 4 31.73 -40.74 53.10
N ALA A 5 32.43 -40.43 52.02
CA ALA A 5 32.63 -39.05 51.57
C ALA A 5 32.86 -39.00 50.06
N SER A 6 31.84 -39.28 49.25
CA SER A 6 31.96 -39.02 47.79
C SER A 6 30.62 -38.82 47.06
N GLN A 7 29.51 -39.37 47.54
CA GLN A 7 28.26 -39.34 46.77
C GLN A 7 27.45 -38.03 46.84
N HIS A 8 27.70 -37.15 47.81
CA HIS A 8 26.89 -35.93 47.99
C HIS A 8 27.28 -34.76 47.05
N SER A 9 28.50 -34.74 46.50
CA SER A 9 28.99 -33.61 45.69
C SER A 9 28.62 -33.69 44.20
N GLN A 10 28.34 -34.88 43.66
CA GLN A 10 28.04 -35.02 42.23
C GLN A 10 26.57 -34.64 41.91
N SER A 11 25.62 -34.99 42.80
CA SER A 11 24.19 -34.72 42.58
C SER A 11 23.85 -33.21 42.56
N ALA A 12 24.55 -32.39 43.36
CA ALA A 12 24.38 -30.93 43.36
C ALA A 12 24.93 -30.26 42.09
N LYS A 13 26.04 -30.76 41.52
CA LYS A 13 26.63 -30.23 40.28
C LYS A 13 25.81 -30.58 39.04
N VAL A 14 25.22 -31.78 39.01
CA VAL A 14 24.32 -32.22 37.92
C VAL A 14 23.04 -31.38 37.92
N ASN A 15 22.43 -31.13 39.08
CA ASN A 15 21.23 -30.29 39.18
C ASN A 15 21.47 -28.82 38.77
N LEU A 16 22.63 -28.24 39.12
CA LEU A 16 22.94 -26.85 38.75
C LEU A 16 23.21 -26.67 37.25
N THR A 17 23.72 -27.71 36.58
CA THR A 17 24.00 -27.70 35.14
C THR A 17 22.72 -27.88 34.34
N ILE A 18 21.82 -28.76 34.79
CA ILE A 18 20.50 -28.97 34.18
C ILE A 18 19.65 -27.69 34.31
N MET A 19 19.65 -27.03 35.47
CA MET A 19 18.87 -25.79 35.71
C MET A 19 19.34 -24.60 34.86
N LYS A 20 20.65 -24.48 34.59
CA LYS A 20 21.20 -23.47 33.67
C LYS A 20 20.83 -23.72 32.21
N SER A 21 20.71 -24.99 31.80
CA SER A 21 20.30 -25.35 30.44
C SER A 21 18.82 -25.04 30.18
N TYR A 22 17.97 -25.18 31.19
CA TYR A 22 16.55 -24.80 31.10
C TYR A 22 16.34 -23.29 31.04
N CYS A 23 17.06 -22.48 31.84
CA CYS A 23 16.94 -21.02 31.77
C CYS A 23 17.38 -20.44 30.42
N ILE A 24 18.35 -21.06 29.74
CA ILE A 24 18.81 -20.61 28.42
C ILE A 24 17.77 -20.95 27.34
N CYS A 25 17.13 -22.12 27.38
CA CYS A 25 16.06 -22.46 26.44
C CYS A 25 14.80 -21.58 26.59
N VAL A 26 14.46 -21.15 27.80
CA VAL A 26 13.27 -20.30 28.03
C VAL A 26 13.48 -18.87 27.52
N LEU A 27 14.72 -18.37 27.54
CA LEU A 27 15.05 -17.02 27.04
C LEU A 27 15.15 -16.93 25.51
N PHE A 28 15.39 -18.05 24.80
CA PHE A 28 15.37 -18.09 23.33
C PHE A 28 13.98 -18.32 22.73
N LEU A 29 13.01 -18.79 23.53
CA LEU A 29 11.63 -19.02 23.07
C LEU A 29 10.72 -17.80 23.21
N SER A 30 11.12 -16.77 23.96
CA SER A 30 10.30 -15.57 24.21
C SER A 30 10.54 -14.42 23.22
N SER A 31 11.42 -14.58 22.22
CA SER A 31 11.85 -13.49 21.33
C SER A 31 11.24 -13.50 19.92
N PHE A 32 10.20 -14.31 19.66
CA PHE A 32 9.54 -14.37 18.33
C PHE A 32 8.02 -14.20 18.39
N PHE A 33 7.55 -13.26 19.21
CA PHE A 33 6.17 -12.78 19.15
C PHE A 33 6.13 -11.25 19.10
N PHE A 34 6.90 -10.66 18.20
CA PHE A 34 6.37 -9.48 17.50
C PHE A 34 5.53 -10.02 16.35
N LEU A 35 4.29 -10.44 16.67
CA LEU A 35 3.20 -10.37 15.71
C LEU A 35 3.02 -8.87 15.46
N GLY A 36 3.81 -8.31 14.55
CA GLY A 36 3.40 -7.12 13.85
C GLY A 36 2.00 -7.42 13.34
N THR A 37 1.05 -6.60 13.73
CA THR A 37 -0.27 -6.62 13.13
C THR A 37 -0.04 -6.60 11.62
N VAL A 38 -0.37 -7.69 10.93
CA VAL A 38 -0.61 -7.61 9.49
C VAL A 38 -1.79 -6.66 9.42
N GLU A 39 -1.52 -5.38 9.19
CA GLU A 39 -2.57 -4.41 8.89
C GLU A 39 -3.36 -5.00 7.72
N GLY A 40 -4.64 -5.21 7.97
CA GLY A 40 -5.49 -6.08 7.16
C GLY A 40 -5.88 -5.38 5.88
N GLY A 41 -5.01 -5.37 4.89
CA GLY A 41 -5.32 -4.82 3.58
C GLY A 41 -6.20 -5.72 2.71
N PRO A 42 -6.59 -5.23 1.52
CA PRO A 42 -7.31 -6.02 0.53
C PRO A 42 -6.62 -7.36 0.24
N LEU A 43 -7.39 -8.44 0.03
CA LEU A 43 -6.84 -9.76 -0.31
C LEU A 43 -6.19 -9.82 -1.70
N HIS A 44 -6.46 -8.81 -2.53
CA HIS A 44 -5.92 -8.64 -3.87
C HIS A 44 -5.41 -7.22 -4.00
N ALA A 45 -4.25 -7.06 -4.64
CA ALA A 45 -3.64 -5.79 -5.00
C ALA A 45 -4.70 -4.83 -5.57
N SER A 46 -5.05 -3.85 -4.75
CA SER A 46 -6.06 -2.83 -5.04
C SER A 46 -5.98 -1.68 -4.05
N CYS A 47 -6.59 -0.57 -4.44
CA CYS A 47 -6.76 0.60 -3.61
C CYS A 47 -8.12 1.25 -3.83
N GLN A 48 -8.78 1.61 -2.75
CA GLN A 48 -9.95 2.48 -2.72
C GLN A 48 -9.66 3.70 -1.85
N LEU A 49 -9.93 4.89 -2.36
CA LEU A 49 -9.73 6.15 -1.64
C LEU A 49 -10.83 7.15 -1.95
N LYS A 50 -10.93 8.20 -1.15
CA LYS A 50 -11.85 9.29 -1.38
C LYS A 50 -11.11 10.63 -1.37
N TRP A 51 -11.31 11.41 -2.42
CA TRP A 51 -10.85 12.79 -2.49
C TRP A 51 -11.98 13.78 -2.41
N THR A 52 -11.72 14.94 -1.83
CA THR A 52 -12.68 16.06 -1.79
C THR A 52 -12.01 17.40 -2.09
N TRP A 53 -12.71 18.27 -2.81
CA TRP A 53 -12.30 19.64 -3.12
C TRP A 53 -13.49 20.61 -3.01
N SER A 54 -13.25 21.86 -2.60
CA SER A 54 -14.24 22.95 -2.72
C SER A 54 -14.21 23.57 -4.12
N THR A 55 -14.50 22.75 -5.13
CA THR A 55 -14.74 23.16 -6.52
C THR A 55 -15.74 22.23 -7.21
N ASN A 56 -16.22 22.57 -8.40
CA ASN A 56 -17.10 21.70 -9.18
C ASN A 56 -16.34 20.52 -9.79
N CYS A 57 -17.02 19.37 -9.96
CA CYS A 57 -16.38 18.17 -10.49
C CYS A 57 -15.93 18.30 -11.94
N THR A 58 -16.48 19.23 -12.72
CA THR A 58 -15.97 19.52 -14.07
C THR A 58 -14.52 20.00 -14.05
N THR A 59 -14.13 20.82 -13.06
CA THR A 59 -12.74 21.29 -12.92
C THR A 59 -11.80 20.12 -12.62
N VAL A 60 -12.19 19.27 -11.67
CA VAL A 60 -11.40 18.10 -11.24
C VAL A 60 -11.27 17.08 -12.37
N SER A 61 -12.40 16.65 -12.95
CA SER A 61 -12.41 15.68 -14.06
C SER A 61 -11.61 16.17 -15.27
N THR A 62 -11.71 17.45 -15.64
CA THR A 62 -10.93 18.01 -16.76
C THR A 62 -9.44 17.94 -16.49
N ALA A 63 -8.99 18.26 -15.27
CA ALA A 63 -7.59 18.18 -14.90
C ALA A 63 -7.06 16.74 -14.92
N ILE A 64 -7.84 15.78 -14.41
CA ILE A 64 -7.52 14.36 -14.45
C ILE A 64 -7.41 13.86 -15.90
N LEU A 65 -8.37 14.19 -16.77
CA LEU A 65 -8.35 13.81 -18.19
C LEU A 65 -7.12 14.39 -18.90
N ALA A 66 -6.78 15.64 -18.63
CA ALA A 66 -5.58 16.27 -19.18
C ALA A 66 -4.31 15.57 -18.70
N GLN A 67 -4.26 15.16 -17.44
CA GLN A 67 -3.12 14.45 -16.87
C GLN A 67 -2.96 13.04 -17.44
N ILE A 68 -4.06 12.29 -17.58
CA ILE A 68 -4.07 10.99 -18.28
C ILE A 68 -3.52 11.18 -19.71
N ALA A 69 -4.01 12.17 -20.45
CA ALA A 69 -3.56 12.43 -21.82
C ALA A 69 -2.05 12.74 -21.90
N LYS A 70 -1.53 13.47 -20.91
CA LYS A 70 -0.09 13.82 -20.79
C LYS A 70 0.79 12.60 -20.53
N TRP A 71 0.29 11.58 -19.86
CA TRP A 71 1.05 10.40 -19.44
C TRP A 71 0.71 9.12 -20.22
N THR A 72 0.31 9.26 -21.48
CA THR A 72 -0.01 8.14 -22.38
C THR A 72 1.19 7.38 -22.94
N SER A 73 2.38 7.95 -22.85
CA SER A 73 3.62 7.31 -23.33
C SER A 73 3.93 6.05 -22.50
N ASN A 74 4.48 5.00 -23.12
CA ASN A 74 5.03 3.85 -22.40
C ASN A 74 6.47 4.08 -21.91
N THR A 75 7.06 5.24 -22.19
CA THR A 75 8.39 5.64 -21.72
C THR A 75 8.24 6.59 -20.54
N CYS A 76 8.59 6.09 -19.36
CA CYS A 76 8.53 6.85 -18.11
C CYS A 76 9.82 7.64 -17.88
N PRO A 77 9.76 8.75 -17.12
CA PRO A 77 10.94 9.34 -16.54
C PRO A 77 11.74 8.29 -15.74
N PRO A 78 13.09 8.38 -15.69
CA PRO A 78 13.91 7.38 -15.02
C PRO A 78 13.50 7.15 -13.57
N ASN A 79 13.35 5.87 -13.18
CA ASN A 79 12.97 5.43 -11.84
C ASN A 79 11.61 5.93 -11.34
N THR A 80 10.66 6.18 -12.25
CA THR A 80 9.28 6.56 -11.92
C THR A 80 8.29 5.76 -12.75
N GLU A 81 7.01 5.77 -12.36
CA GLU A 81 5.89 5.23 -13.16
C GLU A 81 4.92 6.32 -13.63
N LEU A 82 5.42 7.55 -13.81
CA LEU A 82 4.68 8.71 -14.31
C LEU A 82 4.45 8.67 -15.84
N CYS A 83 3.95 7.54 -16.34
CA CYS A 83 3.60 7.25 -17.73
C CYS A 83 2.64 6.04 -17.80
N GLY A 84 2.32 5.53 -18.98
CA GLY A 84 1.57 4.27 -19.15
C GLY A 84 0.07 4.38 -18.89
N TYR A 85 -0.49 5.59 -18.77
CA TYR A 85 -1.93 5.79 -18.54
C TYR A 85 -2.71 5.75 -19.85
N LYS A 86 -3.88 5.11 -19.86
CA LYS A 86 -4.74 5.04 -21.03
C LYS A 86 -6.20 5.23 -20.66
N LEU A 87 -6.82 6.26 -21.21
CA LEU A 87 -8.26 6.49 -21.05
C LEU A 87 -9.07 5.34 -21.69
N LYS A 88 -10.08 4.84 -20.98
CA LYS A 88 -11.00 3.80 -21.46
C LYS A 88 -12.38 4.40 -21.74
N SER A 89 -12.94 5.13 -20.79
CA SER A 89 -14.19 5.88 -20.96
C SER A 89 -14.17 7.16 -20.12
N ASN A 90 -14.98 8.14 -20.53
CA ASN A 90 -15.36 9.25 -19.67
C ASN A 90 -16.85 9.54 -19.84
N THR A 91 -17.47 9.95 -18.75
CA THR A 91 -18.81 10.52 -18.70
C THR A 91 -18.77 11.71 -17.74
N THR A 92 -19.91 12.36 -17.51
CA THR A 92 -20.02 13.43 -16.51
C THR A 92 -19.86 12.95 -15.07
N LYS A 93 -20.01 11.63 -14.81
CA LYS A 93 -20.00 11.05 -13.46
C LYS A 93 -18.88 10.04 -13.23
N GLU A 94 -18.18 9.62 -14.27
CA GLU A 94 -17.22 8.53 -14.18
C GLU A 94 -16.09 8.73 -15.18
N ILE A 95 -14.86 8.47 -14.76
CA ILE A 95 -13.70 8.24 -15.63
C ILE A 95 -13.22 6.82 -15.39
N THR A 96 -12.99 6.08 -16.45
CA THR A 96 -12.24 4.81 -16.39
C THR A 96 -10.99 4.89 -17.24
N ALA A 97 -9.90 4.33 -16.75
CA ALA A 97 -8.61 4.30 -17.40
C ALA A 97 -7.85 3.03 -17.01
N THR A 98 -6.69 2.81 -17.60
CA THR A 98 -5.72 1.82 -17.13
C THR A 98 -4.37 2.47 -16.93
N HIS A 99 -3.57 1.91 -16.03
CA HIS A 99 -2.13 2.17 -15.94
C HIS A 99 -1.38 0.88 -16.28
N THR A 100 -0.24 1.01 -16.95
CA THR A 100 0.61 -0.14 -17.30
C THR A 100 2.02 0.11 -16.80
N THR A 101 2.48 -0.74 -15.88
CA THR A 101 3.81 -0.63 -15.28
C THR A 101 4.90 -0.72 -16.37
N PRO A 102 5.95 0.11 -16.33
CA PRO A 102 6.91 0.24 -17.43
C PRO A 102 7.82 -0.99 -17.60
N VAL A 103 8.06 -1.74 -16.52
CA VAL A 103 9.00 -2.88 -16.53
C VAL A 103 8.28 -4.21 -16.77
N HIS A 104 7.25 -4.50 -15.99
CA HIS A 104 6.57 -5.79 -16.01
C HIS A 104 5.31 -5.81 -16.89
N HIS A 105 4.84 -4.63 -17.32
CA HIS A 105 3.62 -4.47 -18.11
C HIS A 105 2.37 -5.06 -17.43
N TYR A 106 2.38 -5.09 -16.10
CA TYR A 106 1.15 -5.31 -15.33
C TYR A 106 0.19 -4.16 -15.57
N VAL A 107 -1.08 -4.51 -15.75
CA VAL A 107 -2.16 -3.56 -16.02
C VAL A 107 -3.01 -3.44 -14.78
N ASP A 108 -3.25 -2.20 -14.37
CA ASP A 108 -4.20 -1.85 -13.32
C ASP A 108 -5.39 -1.12 -13.95
N ASP A 109 -6.61 -1.55 -13.63
CA ASP A 109 -7.84 -0.85 -13.95
C ASP A 109 -8.05 0.30 -12.96
N LEU A 110 -8.27 1.51 -13.50
CA LEU A 110 -8.55 2.71 -12.73
C LEU A 110 -9.99 3.16 -12.97
N LYS A 111 -10.69 3.52 -11.89
CA LYS A 111 -12.03 4.09 -11.94
C LYS A 111 -12.14 5.24 -10.95
N MET A 112 -12.78 6.32 -11.37
CA MET A 112 -13.05 7.50 -10.57
C MET A 112 -14.52 7.90 -10.74
N ASP A 113 -15.30 7.80 -9.66
CA ASP A 113 -16.71 8.20 -9.62
C ASP A 113 -16.84 9.60 -9.01
N PHE A 114 -17.53 10.51 -9.70
CA PHE A 114 -17.65 11.92 -9.36
C PHE A 114 -19.03 12.24 -8.78
N THR A 115 -19.04 12.90 -7.62
CA THR A 115 -20.24 13.45 -6.99
C THR A 115 -20.06 14.95 -6.80
N ASP A 116 -20.89 15.73 -7.50
CA ASP A 116 -20.93 17.19 -7.39
C ASP A 116 -22.04 17.60 -6.41
N ASP A 117 -21.68 18.40 -5.41
CA ASP A 117 -22.58 18.96 -4.41
C ASP A 117 -22.38 20.48 -4.31
N GLY A 118 -22.91 21.21 -5.29
CA GLY A 118 -23.10 22.66 -5.20
C GLY A 118 -21.83 23.47 -4.97
N GLY A 119 -20.71 23.08 -5.60
CA GLY A 119 -19.40 23.71 -5.41
C GLY A 119 -18.41 22.87 -4.61
N MET A 120 -18.80 21.69 -4.17
CA MET A 120 -17.89 20.66 -3.64
C MET A 120 -17.86 19.47 -4.59
N CYS A 121 -16.66 18.98 -4.91
CA CYS A 121 -16.48 17.76 -5.66
C CYS A 121 -15.94 16.68 -4.75
N THR A 122 -16.63 15.55 -4.71
CA THR A 122 -16.15 14.30 -4.10
C THR A 122 -15.84 13.31 -5.21
N VAL A 123 -14.69 12.64 -5.10
CA VAL A 123 -14.29 11.57 -6.02
C VAL A 123 -14.00 10.32 -5.21
N ASP A 124 -14.68 9.23 -5.55
CA ASP A 124 -14.33 7.89 -5.09
C ASP A 124 -13.40 7.26 -6.13
N GLY A 125 -12.13 7.08 -5.76
CA GLY A 125 -11.10 6.52 -6.62
C GLY A 125 -10.87 5.04 -6.33
N TYR A 126 -10.70 4.25 -7.38
CA TYR A 126 -10.45 2.82 -7.30
C TYR A 126 -9.38 2.40 -8.31
N SER A 127 -8.46 1.54 -7.87
CA SER A 127 -7.41 0.93 -8.68
C SER A 127 -7.31 -0.54 -8.34
N LYS A 128 -7.20 -1.41 -9.34
CA LYS A 128 -7.09 -2.86 -9.14
C LYS A 128 -6.23 -3.49 -10.20
N SER A 129 -5.30 -4.34 -9.78
CA SER A 129 -4.50 -5.14 -10.69
C SER A 129 -5.34 -6.18 -11.46
N GLU A 130 -5.07 -6.34 -12.75
CA GLU A 130 -5.61 -7.44 -13.57
C GLU A 130 -4.87 -8.77 -13.29
N VAL A 131 -3.73 -8.72 -12.60
CA VAL A 131 -2.90 -9.89 -12.30
C VAL A 131 -3.55 -10.72 -11.19
N TRP A 132 -4.18 -11.84 -11.55
CA TRP A 132 -5.00 -12.66 -10.64
C TRP A 132 -4.31 -13.16 -9.36
N TYR A 133 -2.97 -13.21 -9.33
CA TYR A 133 -2.17 -13.67 -8.19
C TYR A 133 -1.51 -12.51 -7.40
N ALA A 134 -1.81 -11.26 -7.74
CA ALA A 134 -1.25 -10.11 -7.05
C ALA A 134 -1.95 -9.90 -5.70
N VAL A 135 -1.27 -10.23 -4.61
CA VAL A 135 -1.71 -9.95 -3.24
C VAL A 135 -1.04 -8.68 -2.69
N LEU A 136 0.20 -8.45 -3.09
CA LEU A 136 1.03 -7.29 -2.75
C LEU A 136 1.41 -6.57 -4.04
N ASP A 137 1.60 -5.26 -3.97
CA ASP A 137 1.82 -4.38 -5.13
C ASP A 137 2.81 -3.25 -4.87
N ASP A 138 3.53 -3.26 -3.74
CA ASP A 138 4.41 -2.16 -3.32
C ASP A 138 3.71 -0.78 -3.26
N GLY A 139 2.38 -0.77 -3.10
CA GLY A 139 1.56 0.43 -3.10
C GLY A 139 1.25 0.98 -4.50
N THR A 140 1.54 0.24 -5.58
CA THR A 140 1.34 0.68 -6.97
C THR A 140 -0.10 1.10 -7.24
N ASN A 141 -1.10 0.38 -6.74
CA ASN A 141 -2.51 0.73 -6.94
C ASN A 141 -2.90 2.03 -6.22
N TYR A 142 -2.25 2.36 -5.10
CA TYR A 142 -2.41 3.68 -4.49
C TYR A 142 -1.67 4.75 -5.29
N CYS A 143 -0.42 4.50 -5.65
CA CYS A 143 0.42 5.48 -6.32
C CYS A 143 -0.10 5.86 -7.70
N ASN A 144 -0.64 4.92 -8.48
CA ASN A 144 -1.18 5.26 -9.80
C ASN A 144 -2.44 6.17 -9.74
N LEU A 145 -3.20 6.13 -8.65
CA LEU A 145 -4.27 7.09 -8.37
C LEU A 145 -3.71 8.42 -7.87
N HIS A 146 -2.85 8.36 -6.85
CA HIS A 146 -2.26 9.54 -6.21
C HIS A 146 -1.47 10.41 -7.20
N ASN A 147 -0.68 9.78 -8.07
CA ASN A 147 0.15 10.44 -9.08
C ASN A 147 -0.67 11.21 -10.11
N LEU A 148 -1.87 10.73 -10.49
CA LEU A 148 -2.76 11.48 -11.37
C LEU A 148 -3.22 12.78 -10.71
N VAL A 149 -3.56 12.73 -9.42
CA VAL A 149 -4.01 13.91 -8.66
C VAL A 149 -2.88 14.90 -8.45
N THR A 150 -1.71 14.46 -8.01
CA THR A 150 -0.55 15.35 -7.78
C THR A 150 0.05 15.87 -9.08
N GLY A 151 0.11 15.03 -10.11
CA GLY A 151 0.58 15.40 -11.45
C GLY A 151 -0.30 16.47 -12.10
N ALA A 152 -1.62 16.41 -11.85
CA ALA A 152 -2.58 17.43 -12.26
C ALA A 152 -2.55 18.71 -11.40
N GLY A 153 -1.82 18.70 -10.27
CA GLY A 153 -1.76 19.80 -9.31
C GLY A 153 -3.02 19.97 -8.47
N LEU A 154 -3.88 18.94 -8.43
CA LEU A 154 -5.13 18.95 -7.68
C LEU A 154 -4.91 18.82 -6.17
N ASP A 155 -3.78 18.23 -5.76
CA ASP A 155 -3.31 18.13 -4.38
C ASP A 155 -3.04 19.51 -3.73
N LYS A 156 -2.73 20.51 -4.56
CA LYS A 156 -2.39 21.88 -4.13
C LYS A 156 -3.59 22.81 -4.09
N MET A 157 -4.76 22.34 -4.52
CA MET A 157 -5.97 23.15 -4.47
C MET A 157 -6.41 23.38 -3.02
N TYR A 158 -7.02 24.55 -2.78
CA TYR A 158 -7.61 24.85 -1.48
C TYR A 158 -8.62 23.75 -1.11
N SER A 159 -8.60 23.36 0.17
CA SER A 159 -9.45 22.34 0.77
C SER A 159 -9.36 20.94 0.13
N PHE A 160 -8.24 20.61 -0.53
CA PHE A 160 -7.97 19.22 -0.90
C PHE A 160 -7.88 18.36 0.36
N ASN A 161 -8.56 17.22 0.33
CA ASN A 161 -8.42 16.18 1.35
C ASN A 161 -8.47 14.81 0.67
N GLU A 162 -7.62 13.90 1.14
CA GLU A 162 -7.60 12.49 0.76
C GLU A 162 -7.88 11.65 1.99
N ALA A 163 -8.80 10.69 1.87
CA ALA A 163 -9.13 9.73 2.92
C ALA A 163 -8.87 8.31 2.41
N THR A 164 -7.91 7.64 3.02
CA THR A 164 -7.56 6.24 2.76
C THR A 164 -6.82 5.64 3.97
N SER A 165 -6.49 4.34 3.91
CA SER A 165 -5.75 3.59 4.93
C SER A 165 -5.25 2.26 4.35
N ASP A 166 -4.42 1.52 5.09
CA ASP A 166 -3.98 0.18 4.68
C ASP A 166 -5.14 -0.81 4.51
N ASP A 167 -6.24 -0.65 5.25
CA ASP A 167 -7.44 -1.48 5.09
C ASP A 167 -8.10 -1.29 3.71
N ASN A 168 -7.92 -0.12 3.08
CA ASN A 168 -8.53 0.21 1.79
C ASN A 168 -7.54 0.08 0.63
N CYS A 169 -6.25 0.21 0.89
CA CYS A 169 -5.21 0.24 -0.11
C CYS A 169 -4.04 -0.65 0.29
N THR A 170 -3.73 -1.59 -0.61
CA THR A 170 -2.65 -2.55 -0.44
C THR A 170 -1.35 -1.79 -0.21
N GLN A 171 -0.68 -2.06 0.91
CA GLN A 171 0.62 -1.48 1.28
C GLN A 171 0.69 0.06 1.33
N TYR A 172 -0.43 0.74 1.56
CA TYR A 172 -0.53 2.21 1.59
C TYR A 172 0.54 2.89 2.46
N SER A 173 0.69 2.50 3.72
CA SER A 173 1.63 3.14 4.66
C SER A 173 3.10 2.93 4.29
N SER A 174 3.39 1.97 3.40
CA SER A 174 4.73 1.68 2.88
C SER A 174 4.96 2.12 1.43
N ALA A 175 3.96 2.75 0.80
CA ALA A 175 4.00 3.13 -0.59
C ALA A 175 5.09 4.18 -0.88
N ASN A 176 5.71 4.07 -2.05
CA ASN A 176 6.70 5.04 -2.54
C ASN A 176 6.30 5.55 -3.94
N CYS A 177 5.50 6.60 -3.96
CA CYS A 177 4.96 7.15 -5.22
C CYS A 177 5.94 8.04 -6.00
N ASP A 178 7.15 8.27 -5.48
CA ASP A 178 8.24 8.80 -6.30
C ASP A 178 8.76 7.73 -7.27
N LYS A 179 8.58 6.45 -6.92
CA LYS A 179 8.97 5.29 -7.73
C LYS A 179 7.81 4.75 -8.55
N TYR A 180 6.67 4.43 -7.90
CA TYR A 180 5.48 3.81 -8.49
C TYR A 180 4.39 4.84 -8.79
#